data_AF-A0A934MLF7-F1
#
_entry.id   AF-A0A934MLF7-F1
#
_cell.length_a   1.000
_cell.length_b   1.000
_cell.length_c   1.000
_cell.angle_alpha   90.00
_cell.angle_beta   90.00
_cell.angle_gamma   90.00
#
_symmetry.space_group_name_H-M   'P 1'
#
loop_
_entity.id
_entity.type
_entity.pdbx_description
1 polymer ?
#
loop_
_entity_poly.entity_id
_entity_poly.type
_entity_poly.pdbx_seq_one_letter_code
_entity_poly.pdbx_strand_id
1 'polypeptide(L)' 'MDQAASGAVGTRAAAVVTLVFGCALVFVVGFAHATTLHNAGHDTRHAMAFPCH' A
#
# COMPACT_ATOMS: atom_id res chain seq x y z
N MET A 1 -13.40 21.27 4.15
CA MET A 1 -12.95 20.02 3.52
C MET A 1 -13.42 18.89 4.42
N ASP A 2 -14.72 18.77 4.70
CA ASP A 2 -15.80 18.41 3.79
C ASP A 2 -15.51 17.12 3.01
N GLN A 3 -15.78 15.97 3.64
CA GLN A 3 -16.40 14.78 3.05
C GLN A 3 -16.97 13.92 4.22
N ALA A 4 -18.08 14.37 4.81
CA ALA A 4 -18.96 13.53 5.60
C ALA A 4 -20.25 13.34 4.78
N ALA A 5 -20.62 12.09 4.51
CA ALA A 5 -21.91 11.66 3.95
C ALA A 5 -22.17 11.93 2.44
N SER A 6 -21.55 11.15 1.55
CA SER A 6 -22.16 10.77 0.26
C SER A 6 -21.62 9.42 -0.23
N GLY A 7 -22.46 8.37 -0.15
CA GLY A 7 -22.21 7.05 -0.72
C GLY A 7 -21.58 6.01 0.21
N ALA A 8 -22.24 5.62 1.31
CA ALA A 8 -21.75 4.58 2.22
C ALA A 8 -21.44 3.23 1.55
N VAL A 9 -22.08 2.89 0.42
CA VAL A 9 -21.78 1.70 -0.39
C VAL A 9 -20.48 1.89 -1.20
N GLY A 10 -20.26 3.08 -1.75
CA GLY A 10 -19.06 3.42 -2.52
C GLY A 10 -17.82 3.50 -1.63
N THR A 11 -17.92 4.13 -0.45
CA THR A 11 -16.78 4.25 0.49
C THR A 11 -16.36 2.89 1.05
N ARG A 12 -17.30 2.00 1.37
CA ARG A 12 -16.99 0.64 1.86
C ARG A 12 -16.33 -0.21 0.77
N ALA A 13 -16.88 -0.18 -0.45
CA ALA A 13 -16.27 -0.87 -1.58
C ALA A 13 -14.86 -0.33 -1.85
N ALA A 14 -14.67 0.99 -1.85
CA ALA A 14 -13.37 1.62 -1.98
C ALA A 14 -12.41 1.19 -0.85
N ALA A 15 -12.85 1.19 0.41
CA ALA A 15 -12.03 0.77 1.55
C ALA A 15 -11.59 -0.70 1.43
N VAL A 16 -12.49 -1.60 1.01
CA VAL A 16 -12.15 -3.02 0.79
C VAL A 16 -11.18 -3.15 -0.38
N VAL A 17 -11.41 -2.45 -1.49
CA VAL A 17 -10.50 -2.47 -2.65
C VAL A 17 -9.12 -1.96 -2.24
N THR A 18 -9.02 -0.85 -1.50
CA THR A 18 -7.75 -0.31 -1.02
C THR A 18 -7.05 -1.27 -0.07
N LEU A 19 -7.78 -1.92 0.85
CA LEU A 19 -7.23 -2.93 1.76
C LEU A 19 -6.66 -4.11 0.99
N VAL A 20 -7.45 -4.70 0.09
CA VAL A 20 -7.04 -5.85 -0.74
C VAL A 20 -5.85 -5.48 -1.62
N PHE A 21 -5.86 -4.30 -2.22
CA PHE A 21 -4.76 -3.80 -3.02
C PHE A 21 -3.47 -3.64 -2.20
N GLY A 22 -3.54 -3.05 -1.01
CA GLY A 22 -2.40 -2.95 -0.10
C GLY A 22 -1.84 -4.32 0.29
N CYS A 23 -2.71 -5.26 0.66
CA CYS A 23 -2.30 -6.65 0.95
C CYS A 23 -1.64 -7.32 -0.27
N ALA A 24 -2.17 -7.11 -1.47
CA ALA A 24 -1.62 -7.66 -2.70
C ALA A 24 -0.21 -7.11 -2.97
N LEU A 25 0.02 -5.81 -2.79
CA LEU A 25 1.36 -5.22 -2.95
C LEU A 25 2.38 -5.86 -2.01
N VAL A 26 2.03 -6.02 -0.73
CA VAL A 26 2.91 -6.66 0.27
C VAL A 26 3.22 -8.12 -0.12
N PHE A 27 2.20 -8.87 -0.54
CA PHE A 27 2.36 -10.27 -0.93
C PHE A 27 3.23 -10.40 -2.19
N VAL A 28 2.95 -9.62 -3.23
CA VAL A 28 3.70 -9.67 -4.50
C VAL A 28 5.17 -9.34 -4.28
N VAL A 29 5.48 -8.27 -3.54
CA VAL A 29 6.87 -7.87 -3.26
C VAL A 29 7.58 -8.88 -2.35
N GLY A 30 6.89 -9.39 -1.32
CA GLY A 30 7.45 -10.35 -0.36
C GLY A 30 7.81 -11.70 -0.98
N PHE A 31 7.03 -12.17 -1.96
CA PHE A 31 7.23 -13.46 -2.64
C PHE A 31 7.70 -13.33 -4.09
N ALA A 32 8.15 -12.14 -4.51
CA ALA A 32 8.67 -11.93 -5.86
C ALA A 32 9.92 -12.78 -6.09
N HIS A 33 9.89 -13.62 -7.14
CA HIS A 33 11.09 -14.32 -7.62
C HIS A 33 12.07 -13.33 -8.31
N ALA A 34 11.55 -12.20 -8.81
CA ALA A 34 12.36 -11.13 -9.34
C ALA A 34 13.06 -10.38 -8.20
N THR A 35 14.37 -10.58 -8.08
CA THR A 35 15.21 -9.95 -7.05
C THR A 35 15.08 -8.42 -7.04
N THR A 36 14.91 -7.79 -8.20
CA THR A 36 14.67 -6.34 -8.32
C THR A 36 13.43 -5.89 -7.55
N LEU A 37 12.31 -6.60 -7.66
CA LEU A 37 11.05 -6.20 -7.03
C LEU A 37 11.08 -6.43 -5.52
N HIS A 38 11.69 -7.54 -5.08
CA HIS A 38 11.90 -7.83 -3.67
C HIS A 38 12.85 -6.81 -3.01
N ASN A 39 13.98 -6.50 -3.67
CA ASN A 39 14.93 -5.51 -3.20
C ASN A 39 14.33 -4.11 -3.14
N ALA A 40 13.51 -3.70 -4.13
CA ALA A 40 12.80 -2.42 -4.07
C ALA A 40 11.89 -2.30 -2.84
N GLY A 41 11.24 -3.40 -2.44
CA GLY A 41 10.49 -3.47 -1.18
C GLY A 41 11.36 -3.28 0.06
N HIS A 42 12.53 -3.92 0.08
CA HIS A 42 13.52 -3.75 1.14
C HIS A 42 14.14 -2.35 1.16
N ASP A 43 14.40 -1.74 0.02
CA ASP A 43 14.94 -0.38 -0.08
C ASP A 43 13.92 0.65 0.37
N THR A 44 12.63 0.42 0.07
CA THR A 44 11.55 1.29 0.52
C THR A 44 11.55 1.35 2.05
N ARG A 45 11.59 0.21 2.78
CA ARG A 45 11.66 0.22 4.26
C ARG A 45 12.90 0.94 4.82
N HIS A 46 14.01 0.95 4.09
CA HIS A 46 15.21 1.70 4.45
C HIS A 46 15.08 3.19 4.11
N ALA A 47 14.37 3.54 3.03
CA ALA A 47 14.12 4.91 2.59
C ALA A 47 13.02 5.62 3.40
N MET A 48 12.08 4.87 3.98
CA MET A 48 11.10 5.40 4.94
C MET A 48 11.65 5.51 6.38
N ALA A 49 12.95 5.26 6.56
CA ALA A 49 13.70 5.94 7.61
C ALA A 49 13.65 7.45 7.30
N PHE A 50 12.66 8.10 7.93
CA PHE A 50 12.52 9.55 8.00
C PHE A 50 13.87 10.25 8.10
N PRO A 51 13.99 11.45 7.51
CA PRO A 51 15.29 12.05 7.29
C PRO A 51 16.03 12.26 8.61
N CYS A 52 17.35 12.17 8.56
CA CYS A 52 18.23 12.62 9.63
C CYS A 52 18.29 14.16 9.75
N HIS A 53 17.51 14.89 8.93
CA HIS A 53 17.27 16.34 9.01
C HIS A 53 15.94 16.76 8.38
#